data_AF-A0A2V5P2A6-F1
#
_entry.id   AF-A0A2V5P2A6-F1
#
_cell.length_a   1.000
_cell.length_b   1.000
_cell.length_c   1.000
_cell.angle_alpha   90.00
_cell.angle_beta   90.00
_cell.angle_gamma   90.00
#
_symmetry.space_group_name_H-M   'P 1'
#
loop_
_entity.id
_entity.type
_entity.pdbx_description
1 polymer ?
#
loop_
_entity_poly.entity_id
_entity_poly.type
_entity_poly.pdbx_seq_one_letter_code
_entity_poly.pdbx_strand_id
1 'polypeptide(L)'
;MRIDKRWAQPAGAPKRRNKTDGSAIRLYQWTAILIATFIASCAAPDTRHQIVISTREQKLALLDHGNVMAIYPVSTSKFGLGDWRGSRFTPLGQLQVAE
;
A
#
# COMPACT_ATOMS: atom_id res chain seq x y z
N MET A 1 -78.89 36.06 -13.32
CA MET A 1 -77.56 36.47 -13.81
C MET A 1 -76.51 35.95 -12.83
N ARG A 2 -75.78 34.88 -13.17
CA ARG A 2 -74.71 34.28 -12.33
C ARG A 2 -73.39 34.95 -12.73
N ILE A 3 -72.65 35.49 -11.78
CA ILE A 3 -71.30 35.99 -11.98
C ILE A 3 -70.34 34.95 -11.41
N ASP A 4 -69.51 34.40 -12.28
CA ASP A 4 -68.53 33.37 -11.98
C ASP A 4 -67.12 33.95 -11.80
N LYS A 5 -66.48 33.51 -10.71
CA LYS A 5 -65.12 32.95 -10.66
C LYS A 5 -63.97 33.79 -11.25
N ARG A 6 -63.02 34.18 -10.39
CA ARG A 6 -61.81 33.38 -10.07
C ARG A 6 -60.79 34.25 -9.34
N TRP A 7 -60.32 33.75 -8.21
CA TRP A 7 -59.15 34.25 -7.51
C TRP A 7 -57.92 34.00 -8.38
N ALA A 8 -57.17 35.05 -8.70
CA ALA A 8 -55.87 34.93 -9.35
C ALA A 8 -54.83 34.53 -8.30
N GLN A 9 -54.23 33.34 -8.45
CA GLN A 9 -53.05 32.95 -7.69
C GLN A 9 -51.86 33.81 -8.13
N PRO A 10 -51.03 34.35 -7.22
CA PRO A 10 -49.82 35.06 -7.61
C PRO A 10 -48.84 34.10 -8.28
N ALA A 11 -48.22 34.57 -9.36
CA ALA A 11 -47.26 33.84 -10.17
C ALA A 11 -46.11 33.29 -9.31
N GLY A 12 -45.89 31.97 -9.41
CA GLY A 12 -44.81 31.28 -8.72
C GLY A 12 -43.44 31.82 -9.10
N ALA A 13 -42.58 32.04 -8.10
CA ALA A 13 -41.20 32.46 -8.28
C ALA A 13 -40.42 31.49 -9.18
N PRO A 14 -39.51 31.99 -10.04
CA PRO A 14 -38.72 31.14 -10.91
C PRO A 14 -37.78 30.25 -10.07
N LYS A 15 -38.05 28.95 -10.07
CA LYS A 15 -37.22 27.95 -9.41
C LYS A 15 -35.88 27.86 -10.15
N ARG A 16 -34.84 28.51 -9.63
CA ARG A 16 -33.47 28.47 -10.18
C ARG A 16 -32.98 27.01 -10.13
N ARG A 17 -33.06 26.31 -11.26
CA ARG A 17 -32.56 24.94 -11.40
C ARG A 17 -31.04 24.99 -11.42
N ASN A 18 -30.42 24.75 -10.27
CA ASN A 18 -29.00 24.38 -10.21
C ASN A 18 -28.84 23.08 -11.03
N LYS A 19 -28.32 23.21 -12.24
CA LYS A 19 -27.94 22.08 -13.08
C LYS A 19 -26.54 21.67 -12.65
N THR A 20 -26.46 20.88 -11.58
CA THR A 20 -25.20 20.24 -11.20
C THR A 20 -24.84 19.27 -12.33
N ASP A 21 -23.77 19.58 -13.05
CA ASP A 21 -23.34 18.79 -14.21
C ASP A 21 -22.84 17.43 -13.72
N GLY A 22 -23.61 16.36 -13.96
CA GLY A 22 -23.27 15.01 -13.52
C GLY A 22 -21.96 14.48 -14.13
N SER A 23 -21.49 15.10 -15.22
CA SER A 23 -20.17 14.86 -15.81
C SER A 23 -19.03 15.28 -14.89
N ALA A 24 -19.14 16.44 -14.24
CA ALA A 24 -18.14 16.93 -13.29
C ALA A 24 -18.06 16.02 -12.06
N ILE A 25 -19.20 15.57 -11.53
CA ILE A 25 -19.26 14.65 -10.39
C ILE A 25 -18.60 13.31 -10.73
N ARG A 26 -18.86 12.77 -11.94
CA ARG A 26 -18.21 11.54 -12.41
C ARG A 26 -16.70 11.72 -12.58
N LEU A 27 -16.25 12.86 -13.07
CA LEU A 27 -14.82 13.16 -13.20
C LEU A 27 -14.12 13.24 -11.83
N TYR A 28 -14.77 13.86 -10.84
CA TYR A 28 -14.26 13.87 -9.45
C TYR A 28 -14.22 12.47 -8.83
N GLN A 29 -15.18 11.60 -9.14
CA GLN A 29 -15.17 10.22 -8.67
C GLN A 29 -14.02 9.42 -9.30
N TRP A 30 -13.81 9.54 -10.61
CA TRP A 30 -12.71 8.85 -11.30
C TRP A 30 -11.33 9.33 -10.83
N THR A 31 -11.17 10.63 -10.62
CA THR A 31 -9.91 11.20 -10.09
C THR A 31 -9.64 10.73 -8.66
N ALA A 32 -10.67 10.68 -7.80
CA ALA A 32 -10.53 10.14 -6.44
C ALA A 32 -10.14 8.65 -6.44
N ILE A 33 -10.72 7.84 -7.34
CA ILE A 33 -10.36 6.42 -7.48
C ILE A 33 -8.91 6.27 -7.90
N LEU A 34 -8.44 7.05 -8.89
CA LEU A 34 -7.05 7.02 -9.36
C LEU A 34 -6.05 7.43 -8.27
N ILE A 35 -6.39 8.42 -7.45
CA ILE A 35 -5.55 8.84 -6.32
C ILE A 35 -5.52 7.74 -5.25
N ALA A 36 -6.66 7.13 -4.93
CA ALA A 36 -6.74 6.06 -3.94
C ALA A 36 -5.93 4.82 -4.35
N THR A 37 -6.01 4.40 -5.61
CA THR A 37 -5.19 3.28 -6.12
C THR A 37 -3.71 3.61 -6.14
N PHE A 38 -3.33 4.86 -6.41
CA PHE A 38 -1.93 5.28 -6.37
C PHE A 38 -1.35 5.20 -4.95
N ILE A 39 -2.11 5.64 -3.93
CA ILE A 39 -1.68 5.60 -2.52
C ILE A 39 -1.64 4.16 -1.98
N ALA A 40 -2.59 3.31 -2.38
CA ALA A 40 -2.67 1.92 -1.92
C ALA A 40 -1.55 1.00 -2.46
N SER A 41 -0.77 1.45 -3.46
CA SER A 41 0.28 0.63 -4.09
C SER A 41 1.59 0.54 -3.28
N CYS A 42 1.69 1.14 -2.10
CA CYS A 42 2.90 1.12 -1.28
C CYS A 42 3.01 -0.16 -0.44
N ALA A 43 3.58 -1.22 -0.99
CA ALA A 43 4.12 -2.32 -0.18
C ALA A 43 5.54 -1.93 0.28
N ALA A 44 5.70 -1.56 1.55
CA ALA A 44 7.02 -1.29 2.12
C ALA A 44 7.76 -2.62 2.39
N PRO A 45 9.09 -2.69 2.15
CA PRO A 45 9.89 -3.85 2.55
C PRO A 45 9.76 -4.13 4.06
N ASP A 46 9.75 -5.43 4.43
CA ASP A 46 9.80 -5.81 5.85
C ASP A 46 11.14 -5.40 6.44
N THR A 47 11.11 -4.44 7.37
CA THR A 47 12.27 -3.98 8.15
C THR A 47 12.18 -4.41 9.60
N ARG A 48 11.06 -5.01 10.01
CA ARG A 48 10.77 -5.42 11.37
C ARG A 48 11.47 -6.73 11.68
N HIS A 49 11.29 -7.73 10.83
CA HIS A 49 11.90 -9.05 11.01
C HIS A 49 13.23 -9.12 10.29
N GLN A 50 14.29 -9.42 11.04
CA GLN A 50 15.64 -9.49 10.48
C GLN A 50 16.32 -10.78 10.93
N ILE A 51 17.19 -11.30 10.08
CA ILE A 51 18.02 -12.47 10.36
C ILE A 51 19.47 -12.05 10.20
N VAL A 52 20.27 -12.24 11.24
CA VAL A 52 21.71 -12.00 11.20
C VAL A 52 22.43 -13.33 11.33
N ILE A 53 23.25 -13.67 10.32
CA ILE A 53 24.01 -14.92 10.30
C ILE A 53 25.49 -14.60 10.51
N SER A 54 26.07 -15.15 11.57
CA SER A 54 27.52 -15.15 11.79
C SER A 54 28.10 -16.44 11.24
N THR A 55 28.76 -16.35 10.09
CA THR A 55 29.44 -17.51 9.47
C THR A 55 30.64 -17.99 10.28
N ARG A 56 31.32 -17.07 10.99
CA ARG A 56 32.41 -17.41 11.91
C ARG A 56 31.90 -18.22 13.09
N GLU A 57 30.77 -17.83 13.68
CA GLU A 57 30.23 -18.49 14.87
C GLU A 57 29.29 -19.64 14.57
N GLN A 58 28.87 -19.83 13.31
CA GLN A 58 27.86 -20.81 12.91
C GLN A 58 26.56 -20.63 13.69
N LYS A 59 26.12 -19.37 13.80
CA LYS A 59 24.91 -18.95 14.51
C LYS A 59 24.05 -18.02 13.67
N LEU A 60 22.75 -18.14 13.87
CA LEU A 60 21.72 -17.25 13.34
C LEU A 60 21.01 -16.58 14.50
N ALA A 61 20.94 -15.25 14.48
CA ALA A 61 20.10 -14.48 15.38
C ALA A 61 18.81 -14.06 14.64
N LEU A 62 17.66 -14.36 15.23
CA LEU A 62 16.36 -13.87 14.78
C LEU A 62 16.03 -12.59 15.56
N LEU A 63 15.75 -11.51 14.84
CA LEU A 63 15.48 -10.20 15.42
C LEU A 63 14.05 -9.75 15.12
N ASP A 64 13.41 -9.14 16.11
CA ASP A 64 12.17 -8.36 15.97
C ASP A 64 12.44 -6.92 16.42
N HIS A 65 12.27 -5.96 15.53
CA HIS A 65 12.58 -4.54 15.76
C HIS A 65 14.00 -4.32 16.35
N GLY A 66 14.98 -5.08 15.86
CA GLY A 66 16.37 -5.01 16.32
C GLY A 66 16.67 -5.77 17.62
N ASN A 67 15.66 -6.30 18.32
CA ASN A 67 15.85 -7.09 19.53
C ASN A 67 16.04 -8.57 19.20
N VAL A 68 17.03 -9.22 19.80
CA VAL A 68 17.27 -10.65 19.62
C VAL A 68 16.14 -11.44 20.29
N MET A 69 15.37 -12.17 19.48
CA MET A 69 14.30 -13.06 19.94
C MET A 69 14.84 -14.45 20.27
N ALA A 70 15.72 -14.97 19.42
CA ALA A 70 16.30 -16.30 19.55
C ALA A 70 17.63 -16.42 18.79
N ILE A 71 18.44 -17.40 19.20
CA ILE A 71 19.68 -17.77 18.53
C ILE A 71 19.63 -19.26 18.20
N TYR A 72 19.90 -19.60 16.95
CA TYR A 72 19.93 -20.98 16.46
C TYR A 72 21.32 -21.36 15.95
N PRO A 73 21.80 -22.59 16.19
CA PRO A 73 22.95 -23.10 15.47
C PRO A 73 22.59 -23.30 14.00
N VAL A 74 23.51 -22.96 13.11
CA VAL A 74 23.33 -23.13 11.66
C VAL A 74 24.60 -23.69 11.03
N SER A 75 24.48 -24.27 9.85
CA SER A 75 25.62 -24.63 9.01
C SER A 75 25.64 -23.76 7.76
N THR A 76 26.78 -23.12 7.46
CA THR A 76 26.99 -22.44 6.18
C THR A 76 27.72 -23.35 5.18
N SER A 77 27.87 -22.90 3.93
CA SER A 77 28.58 -23.69 2.93
C SER A 77 30.01 -23.99 3.36
N LYS A 78 30.44 -25.25 3.19
CA LYS A 78 31.84 -25.69 3.39
C LYS A 78 32.81 -25.00 2.43
N PHE A 79 32.32 -24.52 1.30
CA PHE A 79 33.17 -23.98 0.24
C PHE A 79 33.68 -22.56 0.54
N GLY A 80 33.06 -21.84 1.48
CA GLY A 80 33.55 -20.53 1.93
C GLY A 80 32.56 -19.39 1.67
N LEU A 81 33.09 -18.17 1.56
CA LEU A 81 32.34 -16.92 1.44
C LEU A 81 32.58 -16.28 0.08
N GLY A 82 31.50 -15.89 -0.61
CA GLY A 82 31.56 -15.31 -1.96
C GLY A 82 30.25 -15.50 -2.73
N ASP A 83 30.13 -14.84 -3.88
CA ASP A 83 28.88 -14.66 -4.62
C ASP A 83 28.99 -14.91 -6.13
N TRP A 84 30.13 -15.38 -6.64
CA TRP A 84 30.26 -15.71 -8.06
C TRP A 84 29.40 -16.92 -8.44
N ARG A 85 28.93 -16.91 -9.68
CA ARG A 85 28.09 -17.98 -10.22
C ARG A 85 28.79 -19.33 -10.13
N GLY A 86 28.08 -20.34 -9.62
CA GLY A 86 28.58 -21.70 -9.48
C GLY A 86 29.51 -21.95 -8.28
N SER A 87 29.81 -20.92 -7.47
CA SER A 87 30.71 -21.04 -6.30
C SER A 87 30.22 -22.02 -5.25
N ARG A 88 28.89 -22.10 -5.05
CA ARG A 88 28.26 -22.70 -3.86
C ARG A 88 28.71 -22.05 -2.55
N PHE A 89 29.33 -20.87 -2.59
CA PHE A 89 29.76 -20.15 -1.40
C PHE A 89 28.55 -19.52 -0.72
N THR A 90 28.66 -19.24 0.58
CA THR A 90 27.65 -18.43 1.26
C THR A 90 27.94 -16.95 0.97
N PRO A 91 27.02 -16.20 0.34
CA PRO A 91 27.25 -14.79 0.05
C PRO A 91 27.25 -13.97 1.34
N LEU A 92 27.98 -12.86 1.32
CA LEU A 92 27.97 -11.85 2.38
C LEU A 92 27.15 -10.64 1.96
N GLY A 93 26.70 -9.84 2.93
CA GLY A 93 25.98 -8.59 2.69
C GLY A 93 24.54 -8.64 3.20
N GLN A 94 23.75 -7.67 2.75
CA GLN A 94 22.31 -7.58 3.05
C GLN A 94 21.54 -8.30 1.95
N LEU A 95 20.78 -9.31 2.36
CA LEU A 95 19.99 -10.16 1.47
C LEU A 95 18.52 -10.06 1.88
N GLN A 96 17.63 -10.26 0.92
CA GLN A 96 16.19 -10.24 1.14
C GLN A 96 15.60 -11.63 0.90
N VAL A 97 14.63 -12.02 1.73
CA VAL A 97 13.81 -13.21 1.48
C VAL A 97 12.90 -12.91 0.31
N ALA A 98 13.05 -13.66 -0.78
CA ALA A 98 12.13 -13.65 -1.91
C ALA A 98 11.02 -14.69 -1.72
N GLU A 99 9.91 -14.52 -2.45
CA GLU A 99 8.75 -15.45 -2.48
C GLU A 99 8.99 -16.67 -3.37
#